data_AF-A0A1F7Q6E7-F1
#
_entry.id   AF-A0A1F7Q6E7-F1
#
_cell.length_a   1.000
_cell.length_b   1.000
_cell.length_c   1.000
_cell.angle_alpha   90.00
_cell.angle_beta   90.00
_cell.angle_gamma   90.00
#
_symmetry.space_group_name_H-M   'P 1'
#
loop_
_entity.id
_entity.type
_entity.pdbx_description
1 polymer ?
#
loop_
_entity_poly.entity_id
_entity_poly.type
_entity_poly.pdbx_seq_one_letter_code
_entity_poly.pdbx_strand_id
1 'polypeptide(L)'
;MNTGGLILIIGSLAAATAAFIWVALRLSSTSSRVIKKDMSDIELDKAAVSDVEHIFNEEFREELRNRGRLHFEKVIGENAMFLQQDLRQTTTQLNDYMKAEITRTLQEEFKKYEQSITDAKQLAIASIEKTITTIDQQREFLQKQLAGQYEEQKDQIIARFEKDMANIINHYVLRAIGNQIDLSDQLDYILAELEANKKAIVDDIRSGT
;
A
#
# COMPACT_ATOMS: atom_id res chain seq x y z
N MET A 1 55.14 -0.25 39.98
CA MET A 1 54.67 -0.57 41.35
C MET A 1 55.88 -1.02 42.17
N ASN A 2 56.23 -0.28 43.23
CA ASN A 2 57.43 -0.54 44.02
C ASN A 2 57.28 -1.86 44.80
N THR A 3 58.21 -2.79 44.56
CA THR A 3 58.32 -4.09 45.23
C THR A 3 58.33 -3.98 46.75
N GLY A 4 58.88 -2.90 47.31
CA GLY A 4 58.86 -2.63 48.75
C GLY A 4 57.47 -2.39 49.35
N GLY A 5 56.53 -1.82 48.59
CA GLY A 5 55.15 -1.59 49.06
C GLY A 5 54.34 -2.89 49.17
N LEU A 6 54.59 -3.83 48.27
CA LEU A 6 53.94 -5.15 48.28
C LEU A 6 54.37 -6.00 49.48
N ILE A 7 55.66 -5.94 49.86
CA ILE A 7 56.18 -6.67 51.02
C ILE A 7 55.55 -6.16 52.32
N LEU A 8 55.36 -4.84 52.47
CA LEU A 8 54.71 -4.27 53.66
C LEU A 8 53.23 -4.67 53.77
N ILE A 9 52.50 -4.68 52.65
CA ILE A 9 51.09 -5.07 52.65
C ILE A 9 50.94 -6.56 53.01
N ILE A 10 51.73 -7.43 52.37
CA ILE A 10 51.71 -8.87 52.64
C ILE A 10 52.13 -9.16 54.09
N GLY A 11 53.17 -8.48 54.59
CA GLY A 11 53.62 -8.60 55.98
C GLY A 11 52.56 -8.18 57.00
N SER A 12 51.87 -7.06 56.76
CA SER A 12 50.79 -6.60 57.66
C SER A 12 49.59 -7.54 57.68
N LEU A 13 49.25 -8.13 56.52
CA LEU A 13 48.14 -9.07 56.40
C LEU A 13 48.45 -10.39 57.12
N ALA A 14 49.68 -10.89 57.00
CA ALA A 14 50.14 -12.09 57.69
C ALA A 14 50.21 -11.90 59.23
N ALA A 15 50.60 -10.71 59.70
CA ALA A 15 50.60 -10.39 61.13
C ALA A 15 49.17 -10.34 61.70
N ALA A 16 48.22 -9.77 60.95
CA ALA A 16 46.82 -9.69 61.35
C ALA A 16 46.17 -11.07 61.45
N THR A 17 46.45 -11.97 60.50
CA THR A 17 45.90 -13.34 60.53
C THR A 17 46.52 -14.17 61.66
N ALA A 18 47.83 -14.03 61.91
CA ALA A 18 48.48 -14.69 63.05
C ALA A 18 47.92 -14.22 64.40
N ALA A 19 47.66 -12.92 64.55
CA ALA A 19 47.03 -12.37 65.76
C ALA A 19 45.61 -12.92 65.96
N PHE A 20 44.82 -13.04 64.89
CA PHE A 20 43.47 -13.61 64.95
C PHE A 20 43.48 -15.08 65.35
N ILE A 21 44.40 -15.88 64.79
CA ILE A 21 44.55 -17.30 65.14
C ILE A 21 44.98 -17.45 66.59
N TRP A 22 45.91 -16.60 67.08
CA TRP A 22 46.35 -16.63 68.47
C TRP A 22 45.21 -16.29 69.45
N VAL A 23 44.38 -15.29 69.14
CA VAL A 23 43.20 -14.96 69.94
C VAL A 23 42.17 -16.08 69.91
N ALA A 24 41.91 -16.69 68.75
CA ALA A 24 40.97 -17.80 68.61
C ALA A 24 41.41 -19.04 69.42
N LEU A 25 42.70 -19.38 69.40
CA LEU A 25 43.25 -20.48 70.18
C LEU A 25 43.27 -20.19 71.69
N ARG A 26 43.49 -18.95 72.08
CA ARG A 26 43.47 -18.56 73.50
C ARG A 26 42.05 -18.51 74.07
N LEU A 27 41.05 -18.14 73.26
CA LEU A 27 39.64 -18.20 73.68
C LEU A 27 39.13 -19.64 73.76
N SER A 28 39.59 -20.56 72.90
CA SER A 28 39.12 -21.95 72.91
C SER A 28 39.70 -22.79 74.07
N SER A 29 40.83 -22.39 74.67
CA SER A 29 41.44 -23.13 75.78
C SER A 29 40.86 -22.82 77.17
N THR A 30 39.77 -22.03 77.27
CA THR A 30 39.20 -21.62 78.57
C THR A 30 37.79 -22.16 78.85
N SER A 31 37.36 -23.20 78.13
CA SER A 31 36.11 -23.91 78.42
C SER A 31 36.31 -25.42 78.43
N SER A 32 36.88 -25.93 79.51
CA SER A 32 36.79 -27.35 79.86
C SER A 32 36.58 -27.49 81.36
N ARG A 33 35.49 -26.90 81.86
CA ARG A 33 34.96 -27.28 83.17
C ARG A 33 34.04 -28.48 82.97
N VAL A 34 34.56 -29.63 83.36
CA VAL A 34 33.88 -30.91 83.48
C VAL A 34 32.50 -30.73 84.14
N ILE A 35 31.42 -30.92 83.38
CA ILE A 35 30.07 -31.02 83.94
C ILE A 35 29.92 -32.45 84.49
N LYS A 36 29.99 -32.54 85.81
CA LYS A 36 29.53 -33.70 86.57
C LYS A 36 28.04 -33.86 86.34
N LYS A 37 27.65 -35.07 85.98
CA LYS A 37 26.28 -35.59 85.98
C LYS A 37 25.68 -35.43 87.37
N ASP A 38 24.81 -34.43 87.56
CA ASP A 38 24.00 -34.30 88.79
C ASP A 38 22.72 -33.49 88.50
N MET A 39 21.57 -34.18 88.56
CA MET A 39 20.17 -33.78 88.77
C MET A 39 19.65 -32.33 88.52
N SER A 40 20.31 -31.51 87.70
CA SER A 40 19.98 -30.10 87.44
C SER A 40 19.56 -29.80 85.98
N ASP A 41 19.83 -30.71 85.04
CA ASP A 41 19.44 -30.56 83.62
C ASP A 41 17.91 -30.51 83.45
N ILE A 42 17.14 -31.20 84.29
CA ILE A 42 15.67 -31.21 84.19
C ILE A 42 15.07 -29.85 84.58
N GLU A 43 15.70 -29.09 85.47
CA GLU A 43 15.23 -27.75 85.87
C GLU A 43 15.69 -26.66 84.90
N LEU A 44 16.91 -26.77 84.35
CA LEU A 44 17.42 -25.88 83.30
C LEU A 44 16.67 -26.06 81.98
N ASP A 45 16.35 -27.29 81.60
CA ASP A 45 15.57 -27.58 80.39
C ASP A 45 14.12 -27.11 80.55
N LYS A 46 13.51 -27.26 81.73
CA LYS A 46 12.19 -26.68 82.03
C LYS A 46 12.20 -25.15 82.07
N ALA A 47 13.24 -24.53 82.61
CA ALA A 47 13.38 -23.07 82.61
C ALA A 47 13.59 -22.52 81.20
N ALA A 48 14.40 -23.19 80.37
CA ALA A 48 14.59 -22.83 78.96
C ALA A 48 13.31 -23.02 78.13
N VAL A 49 12.56 -24.09 78.35
CA VAL A 49 11.26 -24.32 77.71
C VAL A 49 10.25 -23.24 78.13
N SER A 50 10.20 -22.89 79.41
CA SER A 50 9.34 -21.82 79.92
C SER A 50 9.71 -20.44 79.37
N ASP A 51 11.01 -20.15 79.20
CA ASP A 51 11.48 -18.90 78.60
C ASP A 51 11.15 -18.83 77.11
N VAL A 52 11.31 -19.93 76.37
CA VAL A 52 10.93 -20.01 74.95
C VAL A 52 9.41 -19.84 74.78
N GLU A 53 8.61 -20.42 75.68
CA GLU A 53 7.16 -20.28 75.68
C GLU A 53 6.70 -18.84 75.99
N HIS A 54 7.51 -18.07 76.74
CA HIS A 54 7.26 -16.66 77.01
C HIS A 54 7.81 -15.71 75.92
N ILE A 55 8.93 -16.06 75.28
CA ILE A 55 9.48 -15.33 74.11
C ILE A 55 8.55 -15.46 72.89
N PHE A 56 7.86 -16.60 72.73
CA PHE A 56 6.80 -16.81 71.75
C PHE A 56 5.41 -16.81 72.40
N ASN A 57 5.19 -15.86 73.30
CA ASN A 57 3.87 -15.67 73.91
C ASN A 57 2.80 -15.35 72.85
N GLU A 58 1.54 -15.46 73.26
CA GLU A 58 0.40 -15.21 72.38
C GLU A 58 0.43 -13.78 71.80
N GLU A 59 0.95 -12.81 72.56
CA GLU A 59 1.12 -11.42 72.13
C GLU A 59 2.08 -11.27 70.94
N PHE A 60 3.25 -11.93 70.98
CA PHE A 60 4.21 -11.93 69.88
C PHE A 60 3.66 -12.64 68.64
N ARG A 61 2.88 -13.72 68.83
CA ARG A 61 2.20 -14.41 67.72
C ARG A 61 1.13 -13.54 67.08
N GLU A 62 0.37 -12.80 67.88
CA GLU A 62 -0.61 -11.82 67.40
C GLU A 62 0.07 -10.65 66.68
N GLU A 63 1.18 -10.12 67.20
CA GLU A 63 1.94 -9.06 66.55
C GLU A 63 2.55 -9.54 65.22
N LEU A 64 3.13 -10.75 65.19
CA LEU A 64 3.64 -11.35 63.96
C LEU A 64 2.53 -11.56 62.94
N ARG A 65 1.34 -12.00 63.38
CA ARG A 65 0.17 -12.16 62.50
C ARG A 65 -0.33 -10.82 61.97
N ASN A 66 -0.39 -9.80 62.82
CA ASN A 66 -0.80 -8.45 62.44
C ASN A 66 0.22 -7.81 61.48
N ARG A 67 1.51 -7.95 61.75
CA ARG A 67 2.59 -7.47 60.88
C ARG A 67 2.63 -8.23 59.56
N GLY A 68 2.41 -9.55 59.59
CA GLY A 68 2.24 -10.37 58.40
C GLY A 68 1.07 -9.89 57.55
N ARG A 69 -0.11 -9.70 58.15
CA ARG A 69 -1.29 -9.16 57.47
C ARG A 69 -1.03 -7.78 56.86
N LEU A 70 -0.44 -6.85 57.62
CA LEU A 70 -0.09 -5.52 57.14
C LEU A 70 0.91 -5.57 55.98
N HIS A 71 1.93 -6.44 56.08
CA HIS A 71 2.91 -6.61 55.01
C HIS A 71 2.26 -7.22 53.76
N PHE A 72 1.40 -8.23 53.90
CA PHE A 72 0.66 -8.80 52.77
C PHE A 72 -0.28 -7.79 52.12
N GLU A 73 -1.03 -7.02 52.91
CA GLU A 73 -1.91 -5.97 52.40
C GLU A 73 -1.12 -4.90 51.64
N LYS A 74 0.03 -4.48 52.19
CA LYS A 74 0.95 -3.56 51.52
C LYS A 74 1.46 -4.14 50.19
N VAL A 75 1.95 -5.38 50.18
CA VAL A 75 2.48 -6.02 48.97
C VAL A 75 1.40 -6.22 47.91
N ILE A 76 0.17 -6.59 48.30
CA ILE A 76 -0.96 -6.71 47.38
C ILE A 76 -1.32 -5.33 46.80
N GLY A 77 -1.37 -4.29 47.63
CA GLY A 77 -1.63 -2.93 47.18
C GLY A 77 -0.57 -2.41 46.21
N GLU A 78 0.71 -2.62 46.52
CA GLU A 78 1.83 -2.24 45.65
C GLU A 78 1.80 -3.01 44.32
N ASN A 79 1.57 -4.32 44.35
CA ASN A 79 1.48 -5.13 43.13
C ASN A 79 0.27 -4.76 42.28
N ALA A 80 -0.89 -4.48 42.88
CA ALA A 80 -2.07 -4.01 42.16
C ALA A 80 -1.82 -2.65 41.50
N MET A 81 -1.12 -1.75 42.20
CA MET A 81 -0.72 -0.45 41.67
C MET A 81 0.23 -0.61 40.48
N PHE A 82 1.26 -1.45 40.58
CA PHE A 82 2.18 -1.71 39.47
C PHE A 82 1.46 -2.33 38.26
N LEU A 83 0.60 -3.32 38.47
CA LEU A 83 -0.18 -3.92 37.39
C LEU A 83 -1.07 -2.87 36.70
N GLN A 84 -1.75 -2.02 37.47
CA GLN A 84 -2.59 -0.97 36.91
C GLN A 84 -1.76 0.05 36.11
N GLN A 85 -0.58 0.42 36.61
CA GLN A 85 0.34 1.30 35.91
C GLN A 85 0.81 0.67 34.58
N ASP A 86 1.22 -0.59 34.61
CA ASP A 86 1.69 -1.32 33.43
C ASP A 86 0.58 -1.49 32.40
N LEU A 87 -0.65 -1.81 32.82
CA LEU A 87 -1.79 -1.90 31.94
C LEU A 87 -2.10 -0.54 31.29
N ARG A 88 -2.05 0.55 32.05
CA ARG A 88 -2.27 1.90 31.51
C ARG A 88 -1.17 2.29 30.52
N GLN A 89 0.08 1.99 30.83
CA GLN A 89 1.22 2.26 29.95
C GLN A 89 1.12 1.44 28.67
N THR A 90 0.87 0.14 28.78
CA THR A 90 0.70 -0.76 27.64
C THR A 90 -0.48 -0.33 26.76
N THR A 91 -1.60 0.08 27.37
CA THR A 91 -2.76 0.59 26.63
C THR A 91 -2.41 1.86 25.85
N THR A 92 -1.62 2.76 26.44
CA THR A 92 -1.19 4.00 25.77
C THR A 92 -0.25 3.69 24.60
N GLN A 93 0.75 2.85 24.84
CA GLN A 93 1.70 2.41 23.80
C GLN A 93 1.00 1.69 22.65
N LEU A 94 0.04 0.80 22.96
CA LEU A 94 -0.74 0.09 21.95
C LEU A 94 -1.58 1.07 21.12
N ASN A 95 -2.23 2.05 21.76
CA ASN A 95 -3.01 3.06 21.07
C ASN A 95 -2.14 3.90 20.12
N ASP A 96 -0.97 4.34 20.58
CA ASP A 96 -0.05 5.13 19.77
C ASP A 96 0.52 4.31 18.61
N TYR A 97 0.88 3.04 18.85
CA TYR A 97 1.30 2.11 17.81
C TYR A 97 0.19 1.89 16.77
N MET A 98 -1.05 1.63 17.21
CA MET A 98 -2.18 1.44 16.30
C MET A 98 -2.44 2.69 15.46
N LYS A 99 -2.42 3.88 16.05
CA LYS A 99 -2.59 5.14 15.30
C LYS A 99 -1.49 5.32 14.26
N ALA A 100 -0.24 5.08 14.64
CA ALA A 100 0.90 5.19 13.73
C ALA A 100 0.78 4.18 12.57
N GLU A 101 0.46 2.93 12.88
CA GLU A 101 0.32 1.87 11.89
C GLU A 101 -0.86 2.10 10.94
N ILE A 102 -2.04 2.47 11.48
CA ILE A 102 -3.20 2.84 10.65
C ILE A 102 -2.85 4.02 9.73
N THR A 103 -2.17 5.04 10.26
CA THR A 103 -1.76 6.20 9.46
C THR A 103 -0.81 5.79 8.33
N ARG A 104 0.18 4.95 8.65
CA ARG A 104 1.15 4.43 7.67
C ARG A 104 0.45 3.62 6.58
N THR A 105 -0.39 2.66 6.96
CA THR A 105 -1.13 1.83 6.01
C THR A 105 -2.06 2.68 5.14
N LEU A 106 -2.79 3.65 5.72
CA LEU A 106 -3.63 4.55 4.95
C LEU A 106 -2.81 5.38 3.95
N GLN A 107 -1.66 5.93 4.35
CA GLN A 107 -0.78 6.66 3.44
C GLN A 107 -0.27 5.80 2.28
N GLU A 108 0.13 4.55 2.57
CA GLU A 108 0.56 3.60 1.55
C GLU A 108 -0.56 3.27 0.57
N GLU A 109 -1.77 2.99 1.07
CA GLU A 109 -2.93 2.72 0.22
C GLU A 109 -3.37 3.96 -0.59
N PHE A 110 -3.36 5.15 0.00
CA PHE A 110 -3.65 6.39 -0.74
C PHE A 110 -2.66 6.62 -1.87
N LYS A 111 -1.37 6.35 -1.64
CA LYS A 111 -0.35 6.46 -2.69
C LYS A 111 -0.59 5.46 -3.83
N LYS A 112 -0.98 4.22 -3.51
CA LYS A 112 -1.36 3.22 -4.53
C LYS A 112 -2.61 3.64 -5.31
N TYR A 113 -3.61 4.20 -4.62
CA TYR A 113 -4.81 4.73 -5.26
C TYR A 113 -4.51 5.92 -6.18
N GLU A 114 -3.69 6.87 -5.73
CA GLU A 114 -3.25 8.01 -6.54
C GLU A 114 -2.55 7.54 -7.82
N GLN A 115 -1.65 6.57 -7.70
CA GLN A 115 -0.97 5.97 -8.85
C GLN A 115 -1.97 5.28 -9.78
N SER A 116 -2.88 4.47 -9.25
CA SER A 116 -3.90 3.78 -10.05
C SER A 116 -4.83 4.73 -10.80
N ILE A 117 -5.21 5.85 -10.16
CA ILE A 117 -6.02 6.90 -10.79
C ILE A 117 -5.22 7.60 -11.90
N THR A 118 -3.94 7.87 -11.67
CA THR A 118 -3.05 8.48 -12.66
C THR A 118 -2.89 7.57 -13.88
N ASP A 119 -2.66 6.28 -13.66
CA ASP A 119 -2.54 5.27 -14.71
C ASP A 119 -3.85 5.14 -15.50
N ALA A 120 -4.99 5.08 -14.81
CA ALA A 120 -6.32 5.03 -15.44
C ALA A 120 -6.60 6.30 -16.27
N LYS A 121 -6.22 7.48 -15.77
CA LYS A 121 -6.33 8.74 -16.53
C LYS A 121 -5.47 8.69 -17.78
N GLN A 122 -4.23 8.23 -17.68
CA GLN A 122 -3.33 8.12 -18.83
C GLN A 122 -3.86 7.13 -19.88
N LEU A 123 -4.40 5.99 -19.42
CA LEU A 123 -5.05 5.00 -20.28
C LEU A 123 -6.28 5.59 -21.00
N ALA A 124 -7.09 6.38 -20.29
CA ALA A 124 -8.25 7.05 -20.87
C ALA A 124 -7.82 8.07 -21.94
N ILE A 125 -6.79 8.89 -21.67
CA ILE A 125 -6.24 9.83 -22.65
C ILE A 125 -5.75 9.08 -23.90
N ALA A 126 -4.94 8.04 -23.71
CA ALA A 126 -4.43 7.24 -24.83
C ALA A 126 -5.55 6.57 -25.65
N SER A 127 -6.62 6.13 -24.97
CA SER A 127 -7.80 5.55 -25.62
C SER A 127 -8.57 6.60 -26.43
N ILE A 128 -8.76 7.81 -25.88
CA ILE A 128 -9.41 8.93 -26.58
C ILE A 128 -8.59 9.34 -27.81
N GLU A 129 -7.28 9.49 -27.68
CA GLU A 129 -6.38 9.79 -28.81
C GLU A 129 -6.49 8.72 -29.89
N LYS A 130 -6.46 7.43 -29.51
CA LYS A 130 -6.64 6.31 -30.45
C LYS A 130 -8.01 6.37 -31.14
N THR A 131 -9.07 6.69 -30.40
CA THR A 131 -10.42 6.86 -30.99
C THR A 131 -10.46 8.01 -31.98
N ILE A 132 -9.86 9.16 -31.66
CA ILE A 132 -9.76 10.31 -32.58
C ILE A 132 -9.06 9.89 -33.88
N THR A 133 -7.88 9.27 -33.78
CA THR A 133 -7.13 8.84 -34.96
C THR A 133 -7.91 7.84 -35.82
N THR A 134 -8.66 6.93 -35.18
CA THR A 134 -9.49 5.94 -35.89
C THR A 134 -10.69 6.60 -36.57
N ILE A 135 -11.32 7.58 -35.92
CA ILE A 135 -12.41 8.37 -36.51
C ILE A 135 -11.91 9.17 -37.71
N ASP A 136 -10.73 9.78 -37.62
CA ASP A 136 -10.16 10.55 -38.74
C ASP A 136 -9.83 9.64 -39.92
N GLN A 137 -9.26 8.45 -39.69
CA GLN A 137 -9.04 7.45 -40.73
C GLN A 137 -10.36 6.98 -41.37
N GLN A 138 -11.39 6.73 -40.56
CA GLN A 138 -12.72 6.35 -41.07
C GLN A 138 -13.35 7.47 -41.89
N ARG A 139 -13.21 8.74 -41.45
CA ARG A 139 -13.68 9.91 -42.20
C ARG A 139 -12.99 10.02 -43.55
N GLU A 140 -11.67 9.89 -43.60
CA GLU A 140 -10.92 9.94 -44.86
C GLU A 140 -11.32 8.79 -45.79
N PHE A 141 -11.48 7.58 -45.26
CA PHE A 141 -11.94 6.42 -46.02
C PHE A 141 -13.35 6.64 -46.60
N LEU A 142 -14.31 7.09 -45.77
CA LEU A 142 -15.67 7.38 -46.21
C LEU A 142 -15.70 8.50 -47.25
N GLN A 143 -14.87 9.53 -47.09
CA GLN A 143 -14.76 10.62 -48.06
C GLN A 143 -14.25 10.11 -49.41
N LYS A 144 -13.22 9.26 -49.43
CA LYS A 144 -12.72 8.62 -50.67
C LYS A 144 -13.76 7.71 -51.31
N GLN A 145 -14.48 6.91 -50.49
CA GLN A 145 -15.51 6.02 -50.98
C GLN A 145 -16.69 6.80 -51.59
N LEU A 146 -17.14 7.88 -50.93
CA LEU A 146 -18.21 8.74 -51.45
C LEU A 146 -17.80 9.44 -52.74
N ALA A 147 -16.56 9.96 -52.83
CA ALA A 147 -16.07 10.57 -54.05
C ALA A 147 -16.02 9.58 -55.22
N GLY A 148 -15.58 8.34 -54.97
CA GLY A 148 -15.59 7.28 -55.98
C GLY A 148 -17.00 6.91 -56.44
N GLN A 149 -17.94 6.73 -55.51
CA GLN A 149 -19.34 6.43 -55.85
C GLN A 149 -20.01 7.58 -56.62
N TYR A 150 -19.67 8.83 -56.29
CA TYR A 150 -20.18 10.00 -56.99
C TYR A 150 -19.71 10.03 -58.45
N GLU A 151 -18.41 9.80 -58.70
CA GLU A 151 -17.87 9.73 -60.05
C GLU A 151 -18.47 8.56 -60.85
N GLU A 152 -18.61 7.38 -60.23
CA GLU A 152 -19.22 6.21 -60.88
C GLU A 152 -20.70 6.47 -61.23
N GLN A 153 -21.46 7.11 -60.34
CA GLN A 153 -22.84 7.51 -60.65
C GLN A 153 -22.90 8.57 -61.76
N LYS A 154 -22.01 9.56 -61.75
CA LYS A 154 -21.92 10.59 -62.79
C LYS A 154 -21.68 9.94 -64.15
N ASP A 155 -20.73 9.02 -64.24
CA ASP A 155 -20.44 8.28 -65.48
C ASP A 155 -21.64 7.44 -65.93
N GLN A 156 -22.35 6.78 -65.01
CA GLN A 156 -23.58 6.04 -65.33
C GLN A 156 -24.70 6.95 -65.86
N ILE A 157 -24.87 8.14 -65.27
CA ILE A 157 -25.87 9.12 -65.71
C ILE A 157 -25.52 9.64 -67.11
N ILE A 158 -24.26 10.01 -67.35
CA ILE A 158 -23.78 10.45 -68.66
C ILE A 158 -24.00 9.35 -69.71
N ALA A 159 -23.63 8.10 -69.41
CA ALA A 159 -23.80 6.99 -70.34
C ALA A 159 -25.28 6.72 -70.69
N ARG A 160 -26.20 6.84 -69.71
CA ARG A 160 -27.64 6.76 -69.99
C ARG A 160 -28.12 7.94 -70.84
N PHE A 161 -27.69 9.15 -70.50
CA PHE A 161 -28.06 10.34 -71.24
C PHE A 161 -27.59 10.28 -72.70
N GLU A 162 -26.35 9.85 -72.95
CA GLU A 162 -25.82 9.67 -74.31
C GLU A 162 -26.65 8.66 -75.12
N LYS A 163 -27.05 7.54 -74.49
CA LYS A 163 -27.90 6.53 -75.10
C LYS A 163 -29.31 7.07 -75.41
N ASP A 164 -29.90 7.82 -74.49
CA ASP A 164 -31.23 8.40 -74.66
C ASP A 164 -31.22 9.50 -75.72
N MET A 165 -30.19 10.35 -75.74
CA MET A 165 -29.99 11.35 -76.80
C MET A 165 -29.82 10.70 -78.18
N ALA A 166 -29.04 9.62 -78.29
CA ALA A 166 -28.90 8.90 -79.56
C ALA A 166 -30.25 8.38 -80.08
N ASN A 167 -31.10 7.85 -79.18
CA ASN A 167 -32.46 7.40 -79.53
C ASN A 167 -33.39 8.55 -79.93
N ILE A 168 -33.34 9.67 -79.20
CA ILE A 168 -34.14 10.86 -79.49
C ILE A 168 -33.73 11.44 -80.86
N ILE A 169 -32.43 11.63 -81.10
CA ILE A 169 -31.91 12.13 -82.38
C ILE A 169 -32.33 11.20 -83.51
N ASN A 170 -32.19 9.88 -83.36
CA ASN A 170 -32.63 8.91 -84.37
C ASN A 170 -34.14 9.05 -84.65
N HIS A 171 -34.98 9.21 -83.61
CA HIS A 171 -36.41 9.42 -83.78
C HIS A 171 -36.75 10.75 -84.48
N TYR A 172 -36.04 11.84 -84.15
CA TYR A 172 -36.23 13.16 -84.79
C TYR A 172 -35.73 13.17 -86.24
N VAL A 173 -34.61 12.52 -86.55
CA VAL A 173 -34.08 12.38 -87.91
C VAL A 173 -35.06 11.57 -88.76
N LEU A 174 -35.56 10.43 -88.27
CA LEU A 174 -36.55 9.63 -88.99
C LEU A 174 -37.88 10.37 -89.21
N ARG A 175 -38.33 11.18 -88.24
CA ARG A 175 -39.54 12.01 -88.37
C ARG A 175 -39.32 13.20 -89.32
N ALA A 176 -38.14 13.81 -89.32
CA ALA A 176 -37.79 14.92 -90.22
C ALA A 176 -37.65 14.45 -91.68
N ILE A 177 -37.05 13.28 -91.90
CA ILE A 177 -36.98 12.63 -93.23
C ILE A 177 -38.38 12.25 -93.75
N GLY A 178 -39.31 11.92 -92.84
CA GLY A 178 -40.67 11.52 -93.20
C GLY A 178 -41.60 12.64 -93.68
N ASN A 179 -41.25 13.93 -93.51
CA ASN A 179 -42.22 15.02 -93.74
C ASN A 179 -41.75 16.24 -94.52
N GLN A 180 -40.53 16.29 -95.08
CA GLN A 180 -40.17 17.33 -96.04
C GLN A 180 -39.06 16.90 -97.00
N ILE A 181 -39.38 17.06 -98.28
CA ILE A 181 -38.45 17.00 -99.42
C ILE A 181 -37.52 18.23 -99.30
N ASP A 182 -36.21 17.98 -99.37
CA ASP A 182 -35.06 18.90 -99.47
C ASP A 182 -34.55 19.59 -98.18
N LEU A 183 -33.69 18.88 -97.42
CA LEU A 183 -32.94 19.37 -96.23
C LEU A 183 -31.58 18.66 -96.03
N SER A 184 -31.10 17.89 -97.01
CA SER A 184 -29.92 17.03 -96.89
C SER A 184 -28.62 17.79 -96.59
N ASP A 185 -28.44 18.97 -97.18
CA ASP A 185 -27.22 19.78 -96.99
C ASP A 185 -27.14 20.47 -95.62
N GLN A 186 -28.27 20.70 -94.95
CA GLN A 186 -28.29 21.31 -93.60
C GLN A 186 -28.10 20.26 -92.48
N LEU A 187 -28.45 19.00 -92.73
CA LEU A 187 -28.26 17.92 -91.76
C LEU A 187 -26.78 17.59 -91.55
N ASP A 188 -25.98 17.57 -92.62
CA ASP A 188 -24.53 17.35 -92.49
C ASP A 188 -23.86 18.50 -91.71
N TYR A 189 -24.33 19.75 -91.89
CA TYR A 189 -23.84 20.89 -91.13
C TYR A 189 -24.20 20.80 -89.64
N ILE A 190 -25.46 20.49 -89.31
CA ILE A 190 -25.94 20.36 -87.92
C ILE A 190 -25.32 19.14 -87.22
N LEU A 191 -25.16 18.01 -87.91
CA LEU A 191 -24.48 16.83 -87.37
C LEU A 191 -23.00 17.10 -87.13
N ALA A 192 -22.31 17.75 -88.08
CA ALA A 192 -20.92 18.14 -87.91
C ALA A 192 -20.74 19.12 -86.74
N GLU A 193 -21.66 20.08 -86.58
CA GLU A 193 -21.60 21.08 -85.52
C GLU A 193 -21.99 20.50 -84.15
N LEU A 194 -22.91 19.55 -84.09
CA LEU A 194 -23.22 18.78 -82.87
C LEU A 194 -22.11 17.79 -82.51
N GLU A 195 -21.45 17.13 -83.47
CA GLU A 195 -20.28 16.29 -83.19
C GLU A 195 -19.08 17.12 -82.75
N ALA A 196 -18.86 18.29 -83.35
CA ALA A 196 -17.81 19.22 -82.95
C ALA A 196 -18.05 19.75 -81.53
N ASN A 197 -19.30 20.06 -81.18
CA ASN A 197 -19.68 20.56 -79.85
C ASN A 197 -19.94 19.45 -78.82
N LYS A 198 -20.08 18.18 -79.22
CA LYS A 198 -20.33 17.05 -78.30
C LYS A 198 -19.27 16.96 -77.21
N LYS A 199 -18.00 17.17 -77.57
CA LYS A 199 -16.89 17.21 -76.59
C LYS A 199 -17.05 18.37 -75.60
N ALA A 200 -17.39 19.56 -76.08
CA ALA A 200 -17.59 20.74 -75.24
C ALA A 200 -18.78 20.56 -74.28
N ILE A 201 -19.89 19.99 -74.75
CA ILE A 201 -21.07 19.70 -73.93
C ILE A 201 -20.75 18.66 -72.84
N VAL A 202 -19.97 17.62 -73.17
CA VAL A 202 -19.53 16.60 -72.20
C VAL A 202 -18.56 17.19 -71.17
N ASP A 203 -17.67 18.08 -71.59
CA ASP A 203 -16.73 18.77 -70.69
C ASP A 203 -17.43 19.80 -69.78
N ASP A 204 -18.45 20.52 -70.26
CA ASP A 204 -19.29 21.41 -69.44
C ASP A 204 -20.06 20.62 -68.37
N ILE A 205 -20.67 19.50 -68.74
CA ILE A 205 -21.38 18.63 -67.79
C ILE A 205 -20.41 17.98 -66.78
N ARG A 206 -19.19 17.66 -67.20
CA ARG A 206 -18.13 17.14 -66.30
C ARG A 206 -17.60 18.18 -65.31
N SER A 207 -17.60 19.46 -65.70
CA SER A 207 -17.09 20.56 -64.86
C SER A 207 -18.15 21.16 -63.92
N GLY A 208 -19.43 20.85 -64.14
CA GLY A 208 -20.48 21.00 -63.13
C GLY A 208 -20.87 22.43 -62.78
N THR A 209 -20.89 23.35 -63.75
CA THR A 209 -21.70 24.59 -63.64
C THR A 209 -23.17 24.32 -63.92
#